data_AF-A0A957WPL9-F1
#
_entry.id   AF-A0A957WPL9-F1
#
_cell.length_a   1.000
_cell.length_b   1.000
_cell.length_c   1.000
_cell.angle_alpha   90.00
_cell.angle_beta   90.00
_cell.angle_gamma   90.00
#
_symmetry.space_group_name_H-M   'P 1'
#
loop_
_entity.id
_entity.type
_entity.pdbx_description
1 polymer ?
#
loop_
_entity_poly.entity_id
_entity_poly.type
_entity_poly.pdbx_seq_one_letter_code
_entity_poly.pdbx_strand_id
1 'polypeptide(L)'
;AMAQSLILLMLLPLIIGLLVKWRYADTAATWQPHLSQASTYSLMVLIVAALLLQFRNIIGAVGSWVIIGTIVLVAGALVIGYLLSFGSDAAGRKVAALGTGQRNLSAALLVGASLGDPETLVMTLVASLVLMVLLIVIGGEIGKRQAAVPAKA
;
A
#
# COMPACT_ATOMS: atom_id res chain seq x y z
N ALA A 1 -20.34 2.44 -6.92
CA ALA A 1 -19.37 3.42 -6.40
C ALA A 1 -17.94 2.89 -6.40
N MET A 2 -17.62 1.76 -5.74
CA MET A 2 -16.24 1.27 -5.60
C MET A 2 -15.52 0.95 -6.92
N ALA A 3 -16.21 0.35 -7.89
CA ALA A 3 -15.63 0.06 -9.21
C ALA A 3 -15.29 1.32 -10.03
N GLN A 4 -16.11 2.37 -9.92
CA GLN A 4 -15.89 3.63 -10.63
C GLN A 4 -14.62 4.34 -10.14
N SER A 5 -14.36 4.34 -8.83
CA SER A 5 -13.12 4.88 -8.27
C SER A 5 -11.89 4.12 -8.75
N LEU A 6 -11.95 2.79 -8.84
CA LEU A 6 -10.84 1.96 -9.38
C LEU A 6 -10.56 2.28 -10.85
N ILE A 7 -11.61 2.40 -11.66
CA ILE A 7 -11.48 2.71 -13.08
C ILE A 7 -10.85 4.09 -13.28
N LEU A 8 -11.36 5.10 -12.56
CA LEU A 8 -10.92 6.49 -12.76
C LEU A 8 -9.56 6.79 -12.11
N LEU A 9 -9.26 6.22 -10.95
CA LEU A 9 -8.07 6.58 -10.16
C LEU A 9 -6.88 5.64 -10.34
N MET A 10 -7.09 4.41 -10.86
CA MET A 10 -6.00 3.46 -11.10
C MET A 10 -5.87 3.10 -12.58
N LEU A 11 -6.95 2.62 -13.22
CA LEU A 11 -6.89 2.15 -14.60
C LEU A 11 -6.65 3.29 -15.59
N LEU A 12 -7.41 4.38 -15.48
CA LEU A 12 -7.28 5.52 -16.39
C LEU A 12 -5.84 6.08 -16.44
N PRO A 13 -5.20 6.46 -15.31
CA PRO A 13 -3.82 6.95 -15.35
C PRO A 13 -2.82 5.89 -15.83
N LEU A 14 -3.03 4.61 -15.52
CA LEU A 14 -2.17 3.53 -16.00
C LEU A 14 -2.27 3.36 -17.53
N ILE A 15 -3.50 3.37 -18.07
CA ILE A 15 -3.75 3.30 -19.52
C ILE A 15 -3.09 4.48 -20.22
N ILE A 16 -3.26 5.69 -19.70
CA ILE A 16 -2.62 6.89 -20.25
C ILE A 16 -1.09 6.72 -20.22
N GLY A 17 -0.51 6.30 -19.10
CA GLY A 17 0.94 6.07 -18.98
C GLY A 17 1.48 5.03 -19.97
N LEU A 18 0.75 3.92 -20.17
CA LEU A 18 1.10 2.88 -21.13
C LEU A 18 1.00 3.36 -22.59
N LEU A 19 -0.04 4.12 -22.93
CA LEU A 19 -0.22 4.69 -24.26
C LEU A 19 0.88 5.70 -24.60
N VAL A 20 1.24 6.57 -23.65
CA VAL A 20 2.35 7.53 -23.81
C VAL A 20 3.67 6.79 -24.00
N LYS A 21 3.95 5.76 -23.19
CA LYS A 21 5.16 4.94 -23.34
C LYS A 21 5.23 4.23 -24.69
N TRP A 22 4.09 3.71 -25.18
CA TRP A 22 4.02 3.00 -26.46
C TRP A 22 4.23 3.94 -27.66
N ARG A 23 3.64 5.15 -27.62
CA ARG A 23 3.70 6.08 -28.76
C ARG A 23 4.89 7.04 -28.75
N TYR A 24 5.43 7.36 -27.56
CA TYR A 24 6.46 8.38 -27.33
C TYR A 24 7.53 7.87 -26.34
N ALA A 25 8.15 6.73 -26.65
CA ALA A 25 9.13 6.08 -25.75
C ALA A 25 10.30 7.00 -25.35
N ASP A 26 10.85 7.77 -26.29
CA ASP A 26 11.97 8.69 -26.01
C ASP A 26 11.56 9.84 -25.10
N THR A 27 10.37 10.41 -25.30
CA THR A 27 9.83 11.45 -24.41
C THR A 27 9.53 10.87 -23.03
N ALA A 28 8.95 9.67 -22.96
CA ALA A 28 8.68 9.00 -21.69
C ALA A 28 9.97 8.75 -20.88
N ALA A 29 11.06 8.38 -21.55
CA ALA A 29 12.36 8.18 -20.91
C ALA A 29 12.93 9.47 -20.29
N THR A 30 12.81 10.60 -20.97
CA THR A 30 13.26 11.92 -20.46
C THR A 30 12.46 12.39 -19.25
N TRP A 31 11.14 12.12 -19.24
CA TRP A 31 10.25 12.54 -18.17
C TRP A 31 10.21 11.57 -16.98
N GLN A 32 10.56 10.29 -17.18
CA GLN A 32 10.62 9.25 -16.14
C GLN A 32 11.31 9.71 -14.83
N PRO A 33 12.53 10.29 -14.84
CA PRO A 33 13.19 10.70 -13.60
C PRO A 33 12.42 11.81 -12.85
N HIS A 34 11.82 12.76 -13.57
CA HIS A 34 11.03 13.84 -12.97
C HIS A 34 9.75 13.30 -12.34
N LEU A 35 9.04 12.40 -13.03
CA LEU A 35 7.85 11.74 -12.48
C LEU A 35 8.19 10.85 -11.28
N SER A 36 9.35 10.18 -11.30
CA SER A 36 9.81 9.37 -10.18
C SER A 36 10.09 10.22 -8.93
N GLN A 37 10.71 11.39 -9.09
CA GLN A 37 10.90 12.34 -8.00
C GLN A 37 9.57 12.86 -7.47
N ALA A 38 8.67 13.30 -8.36
CA ALA A 38 7.34 13.76 -7.98
C ALA A 38 6.55 12.68 -7.21
N SER A 39 6.62 11.42 -7.66
CA SER A 39 6.02 10.27 -6.97
C SER A 39 6.62 10.06 -5.59
N THR A 40 7.94 10.12 -5.46
CA THR A 40 8.64 9.96 -4.18
C THR A 40 8.23 11.05 -3.18
N TYR A 41 8.22 12.32 -3.60
CA TYR A 41 7.77 13.43 -2.74
C TYR A 41 6.30 13.28 -2.36
N SER A 42 5.45 12.89 -3.31
CA SER A 42 4.02 12.67 -3.06
C SER A 42 3.80 11.54 -2.05
N LEU A 43 4.53 10.43 -2.17
CA LEU A 43 4.50 9.32 -1.22
C LEU A 43 4.99 9.73 0.16
N MET A 44 6.06 10.52 0.26
CA MET A 44 6.54 11.04 1.54
C MET A 44 5.48 11.90 2.21
N VAL A 45 4.89 12.84 1.48
CA VAL A 45 3.81 13.71 1.99
C VAL A 45 2.62 12.86 2.45
N LEU A 46 2.21 11.87 1.65
CA LEU A 46 1.12 10.96 1.99
C LEU A 46 1.40 10.19 3.28
N ILE A 47 2.59 9.62 3.43
CA ILE A 47 3.00 8.87 4.62
C ILE A 47 2.97 9.78 5.85
N VAL A 48 3.56 10.97 5.77
CA VAL A 48 3.59 11.92 6.89
C VAL A 48 2.18 12.36 7.26
N ALA A 49 1.36 12.76 6.28
CA ALA A 49 -0.03 13.17 6.52
C ALA A 49 -0.83 12.05 7.17
N ALA A 50 -0.70 10.82 6.66
CA ALA A 50 -1.43 9.68 7.18
C ALA A 50 -0.98 9.29 8.60
N LEU A 51 0.30 9.46 8.97
CA LEU A 51 0.73 9.23 10.35
C LEU A 51 0.20 10.31 11.30
N LEU A 52 0.23 11.59 10.90
CA LEU A 52 -0.22 12.71 11.72
C LEU A 52 -1.73 12.68 11.97
N LEU A 53 -2.50 12.51 10.90
CA LEU A 53 -3.97 12.52 10.97
C LEU A 53 -4.53 11.31 11.72
N GLN A 54 -3.81 10.18 11.76
CA GLN A 54 -4.27 8.93 12.36
C GLN A 54 -3.60 8.61 13.70
N PHE A 55 -2.66 9.44 14.16
CA PHE A 55 -1.87 9.23 15.37
C PHE A 55 -2.71 8.84 16.59
N ARG A 56 -3.81 9.57 16.82
CA ARG A 56 -4.70 9.37 17.96
C ARG A 56 -5.46 8.03 17.89
N ASN A 57 -5.83 7.62 16.68
CA ASN A 57 -6.50 6.33 16.46
C ASN A 57 -5.53 5.16 16.60
N ILE A 58 -4.25 5.35 16.23
CA ILE A 58 -3.19 4.35 16.43
C ILE A 58 -2.95 4.11 17.92
N ILE A 59 -2.86 5.18 18.72
CA ILE A 59 -2.70 5.06 20.17
C ILE A 59 -3.93 4.43 20.82
N GLY A 60 -5.13 4.84 20.41
CA GLY A 60 -6.38 4.25 20.92
C GLY A 60 -6.56 2.78 20.58
N ALA A 61 -5.85 2.26 19.57
CA ALA A 61 -5.86 0.84 19.23
C ALA A 61 -5.06 -0.03 20.21
N VAL A 62 -4.08 0.55 20.90
CA VAL A 62 -3.14 -0.15 21.79
C VAL A 62 -3.90 -0.76 22.97
N GLY A 63 -3.83 -2.08 23.10
CA GLY A 63 -4.55 -2.84 24.13
C GLY A 63 -5.76 -3.63 23.61
N SER A 64 -6.11 -3.51 22.32
CA SER A 64 -7.18 -4.30 21.70
C SER A 64 -6.67 -5.59 21.04
N TRP A 65 -7.53 -6.62 21.01
CA TRP A 65 -7.28 -7.85 20.23
C TRP A 65 -7.23 -7.61 18.71
N VAL A 66 -7.75 -6.47 18.25
CA VAL A 66 -7.75 -6.05 16.83
C VAL A 66 -6.32 -5.95 16.29
N ILE A 67 -5.35 -5.53 17.11
CA ILE A 67 -3.95 -5.45 16.70
C ILE A 67 -3.41 -6.83 16.33
N ILE A 68 -3.65 -7.83 17.17
CA ILE A 68 -3.18 -9.21 16.95
C ILE A 68 -3.83 -9.78 15.69
N GLY A 69 -5.16 -9.64 15.55
CA GLY A 69 -5.88 -10.08 14.36
C GLY A 69 -5.35 -9.43 13.07
N THR A 70 -5.03 -8.13 13.14
CA THR A 70 -4.46 -7.39 12.00
C THR A 70 -3.05 -7.88 11.68
N ILE A 71 -2.19 -8.11 12.68
CA ILE A 71 -0.84 -8.65 12.47
C ILE A 71 -0.89 -10.01 11.77
N VAL A 72 -1.77 -10.91 12.23
CA VAL A 72 -1.96 -12.24 11.60
C VAL A 72 -2.43 -12.09 10.15
N LEU A 73 -3.38 -11.19 9.89
CA LEU A 73 -3.86 -10.90 8.55
C LEU A 73 -2.73 -10.39 7.64
N VAL A 74 -1.91 -9.44 8.12
CA VAL A 74 -0.77 -8.89 7.38
C VAL A 74 0.25 -9.98 7.10
N ALA A 75 0.65 -10.74 8.11
CA ALA A 75 1.63 -11.81 7.97
C ALA A 75 1.17 -12.86 6.95
N GLY A 76 -0.09 -13.30 7.04
CA GLY A 76 -0.70 -14.22 6.08
C GLY A 76 -0.70 -13.65 4.66
N ALA A 77 -1.11 -12.40 4.49
CA ALA A 77 -1.13 -11.75 3.18
C ALA A 77 0.27 -11.61 2.57
N LEU A 78 1.28 -11.25 3.36
CA LEU A 78 2.68 -11.15 2.92
C LEU A 78 3.23 -12.52 2.51
N VAL A 79 2.99 -13.56 3.31
CA VAL A 79 3.42 -14.93 3.01
C VAL A 79 2.76 -15.44 1.73
N ILE A 80 1.44 -15.29 1.62
CA ILE A 80 0.69 -15.71 0.42
C ILE A 80 1.19 -14.95 -0.81
N GLY A 81 1.32 -13.63 -0.73
CA GLY A 81 1.82 -12.81 -1.84
C GLY A 81 3.25 -13.17 -2.25
N TYR A 82 4.11 -13.50 -1.29
CA TYR A 82 5.47 -13.97 -1.57
C TYR A 82 5.48 -15.36 -2.22
N LEU A 83 4.69 -16.32 -1.72
CA LEU A 83 4.64 -17.68 -2.26
C LEU A 83 4.03 -17.70 -3.66
N LEU A 84 2.96 -16.94 -3.90
CA LEU A 84 2.26 -16.90 -5.19
C LEU A 84 3.01 -16.13 -6.28
N SER A 85 4.11 -15.45 -5.95
CA SER A 85 4.93 -14.67 -6.90
C SER A 85 5.89 -15.54 -7.73
N PHE A 86 5.42 -16.70 -8.20
CA PHE A 86 6.20 -17.65 -8.99
C PHE A 86 6.81 -17.00 -10.25
N GLY A 87 8.08 -17.28 -10.51
CA GLY A 87 8.80 -16.76 -11.68
C GLY A 87 9.34 -15.32 -11.54
N SER A 88 9.06 -14.62 -10.44
CA SER A 88 9.60 -13.28 -10.18
C SER A 88 10.92 -13.31 -9.40
N ASP A 89 11.75 -12.29 -9.61
CA ASP A 89 13.02 -12.10 -8.92
C ASP A 89 12.82 -11.66 -7.46
N ALA A 90 13.89 -11.65 -6.65
CA ALA A 90 13.78 -11.36 -5.22
C ALA A 90 13.15 -9.99 -4.92
N ALA A 91 13.27 -9.00 -5.80
CA ALA A 91 12.58 -7.72 -5.67
C ALA A 91 11.09 -7.85 -6.02
N GLY A 92 10.77 -8.49 -7.15
CA GLY A 92 9.38 -8.75 -7.57
C GLY A 92 8.56 -9.48 -6.53
N ARG A 93 9.13 -10.49 -5.85
CA ARG A 93 8.43 -11.23 -4.77
C ARG A 93 8.07 -10.35 -3.59
N LYS A 94 8.91 -9.38 -3.22
CA LYS A 94 8.66 -8.44 -2.12
C LYS A 94 7.58 -7.41 -2.49
N VAL A 95 7.60 -6.93 -3.73
CA VAL A 95 6.55 -6.04 -4.25
C VAL A 95 5.21 -6.77 -4.28
N ALA A 96 5.17 -8.02 -4.74
CA ALA A 96 3.96 -8.84 -4.74
C ALA A 96 3.42 -9.09 -3.32
N ALA A 97 4.30 -9.39 -2.36
CA ALA A 97 3.93 -9.52 -0.96
C ALA A 97 3.31 -8.23 -0.40
N LEU A 98 4.00 -7.09 -0.55
CA LEU A 98 3.51 -5.79 -0.07
C LEU A 98 2.18 -5.40 -0.74
N GLY A 99 2.06 -5.62 -2.05
CA GLY A 99 0.84 -5.36 -2.82
C GLY A 99 -0.34 -6.23 -2.37
N THR A 100 -0.08 -7.48 -1.98
CA THR A 100 -1.12 -8.40 -1.46
C THR A 100 -1.60 -7.97 -0.07
N GLY A 101 -0.71 -7.41 0.74
CA GLY A 101 -1.04 -6.87 2.06
C GLY A 101 -1.88 -5.59 2.00
N GLN A 102 -1.70 -4.76 0.97
CA GLN A 102 -2.34 -3.44 0.90
C GLN A 102 -3.83 -3.54 0.60
N ARG A 103 -4.66 -2.91 1.44
CA ARG A 103 -6.13 -2.94 1.33
C ARG A 103 -6.73 -1.53 1.25
N ASN A 104 -7.93 -1.44 0.66
CA ASN A 104 -8.66 -0.20 0.50
C ASN A 104 -9.56 0.08 1.72
N LEU A 105 -9.21 1.11 2.50
CA LEU A 105 -9.96 1.54 3.69
C LEU A 105 -11.41 1.92 3.38
N SER A 106 -11.66 2.62 2.26
CA SER A 106 -13.02 3.04 1.89
C SER A 106 -13.95 1.87 1.64
N ALA A 107 -13.44 0.80 1.01
CA ALA A 107 -14.20 -0.43 0.82
C ALA A 107 -14.45 -1.16 2.14
N ALA A 108 -13.45 -1.24 3.01
CA ALA A 108 -13.57 -1.87 4.33
C ALA A 108 -14.62 -1.16 5.20
N LEU A 109 -14.58 0.19 5.27
CA LEU A 109 -15.55 0.98 6.03
C LEU A 109 -16.97 0.88 5.47
N LEU A 110 -17.13 0.82 4.14
CA LEU A 110 -18.46 0.60 3.55
C LEU A 110 -19.06 -0.73 4.01
N VAL A 111 -18.27 -1.81 3.97
CA VAL A 111 -18.72 -3.13 4.44
C VAL A 111 -18.98 -3.11 5.94
N GLY A 112 -18.09 -2.51 6.73
CA GLY A 112 -18.29 -2.33 8.18
C GLY A 112 -19.57 -1.56 8.50
N ALA A 113 -19.89 -0.51 7.74
CA ALA A 113 -21.10 0.28 7.92
C ALA A 113 -22.37 -0.53 7.63
N SER A 114 -22.31 -1.43 6.64
CA SER A 114 -23.47 -2.23 6.24
C SER A 114 -23.89 -3.26 7.30
N LEU A 115 -23.03 -3.55 8.28
CA LEU A 115 -23.32 -4.47 9.38
C LEU A 115 -24.14 -3.82 10.52
N GLY A 116 -24.33 -2.49 10.49
CA GLY A 116 -25.21 -1.77 11.42
C GLY A 116 -24.64 -1.51 12.83
N ASP A 117 -23.54 -2.18 13.21
CA ASP A 117 -22.92 -2.03 14.52
C ASP A 117 -21.81 -0.95 14.54
N PRO A 118 -21.94 0.11 15.36
CA PRO A 118 -20.93 1.16 15.48
C PRO A 118 -19.56 0.64 15.94
N GLU A 119 -19.55 -0.41 16.75
CA GLU A 119 -18.31 -1.05 17.22
C GLU A 119 -17.52 -1.67 16.07
N THR A 120 -18.18 -2.36 15.14
CA THR A 120 -17.55 -2.96 13.96
C THR A 120 -16.93 -1.90 13.06
N LEU A 121 -17.57 -0.75 12.92
CA LEU A 121 -17.04 0.41 12.19
C LEU A 121 -15.75 0.93 12.82
N VAL A 122 -15.73 1.12 14.14
CA VAL A 122 -14.55 1.57 14.88
C VAL A 122 -13.43 0.53 14.79
N MET A 123 -13.74 -0.76 14.98
CA MET A 123 -12.75 -1.84 14.84
C MET A 123 -12.17 -1.92 13.43
N THR A 124 -13.00 -1.77 12.39
CA THR A 124 -12.56 -1.79 10.99
C THR A 124 -11.66 -0.60 10.66
N LEU A 125 -12.01 0.58 11.19
CA LEU A 125 -11.17 1.77 11.08
C LEU A 125 -9.82 1.52 11.76
N VAL A 126 -9.81 1.06 13.01
CA VAL A 126 -8.59 0.76 13.77
C VAL A 126 -7.72 -0.28 13.04
N ALA A 127 -8.30 -1.41 12.62
CA ALA A 127 -7.58 -2.47 11.91
C ALA A 127 -6.91 -1.96 10.63
N SER A 128 -7.62 -1.14 9.85
CA SER A 128 -7.11 -0.57 8.61
C SER A 128 -5.95 0.42 8.85
N LEU A 129 -5.97 1.14 9.97
CA LEU A 129 -4.87 2.02 10.37
C LEU A 129 -3.64 1.24 10.83
N VAL A 130 -3.84 0.22 11.65
CA VAL A 130 -2.76 -0.68 12.07
C VAL A 130 -2.13 -1.35 10.86
N LEU A 131 -2.94 -1.85 9.91
CA LEU A 131 -2.48 -2.39 8.63
C LEU A 131 -1.59 -1.40 7.87
N MET A 132 -2.03 -0.14 7.75
CA MET A 132 -1.29 0.90 7.05
C MET A 132 0.09 1.15 7.69
N VAL A 133 0.13 1.31 9.02
CA VAL A 133 1.38 1.51 9.77
C VAL A 133 2.32 0.33 9.59
N LEU A 134 1.81 -0.90 9.75
CA LEU A 134 2.60 -2.11 9.60
C LEU A 134 3.22 -2.21 8.19
N LEU A 135 2.45 -1.95 7.13
CA LEU A 135 2.96 -2.01 5.77
C LEU A 135 3.99 -0.93 5.45
N ILE A 136 3.83 0.28 5.99
CA ILE A 136 4.84 1.34 5.85
C ILE A 136 6.15 0.94 6.53
N VAL A 137 6.08 0.42 7.76
CA VAL A 137 7.26 -0.01 8.51
C VAL A 137 7.97 -1.18 7.81
N ILE A 138 7.21 -2.20 7.40
CA ILE A 138 7.74 -3.37 6.71
C ILE A 138 8.33 -2.98 5.34
N GLY A 139 7.64 -2.13 4.58
CA GLY A 139 8.13 -1.61 3.31
C GLY A 139 9.40 -0.80 3.46
N GLY A 140 9.48 0.07 4.48
CA GLY A 140 10.67 0.85 4.81
C GLY A 140 11.86 -0.02 5.20
N GLU A 141 11.64 -1.04 6.03
CA GLU A 141 12.69 -1.98 6.44
C GLU A 141 13.21 -2.82 5.26
N ILE A 142 12.31 -3.27 4.39
CA ILE A 142 12.67 -3.94 3.14
C ILE A 142 13.50 -3.01 2.24
N GLY A 143 13.13 -1.73 2.13
CA GLY A 143 13.85 -0.74 1.32
C GLY A 143 15.27 -0.47 1.84
N LYS A 144 15.42 -0.31 3.16
CA LYS A 144 16.74 -0.13 3.79
C LYS A 144 17.68 -1.31 3.54
N ARG A 145 17.17 -2.55 3.62
CA ARG A 145 17.96 -3.76 3.36
C ARG A 145 18.39 -3.91 1.91
N GLN A 146 17.64 -3.35 0.96
CA GLN A 146 18.05 -3.33 -0.44
C GLN A 146 19.16 -2.29 -0.70
N ALA A 147 19.08 -1.12 -0.04
CA ALA A 147 20.14 -0.11 -0.11
C ALA A 147 21.47 -0.56 0.52
N ALA A 148 21.43 -1.50 1.47
CA ALA A 148 22.61 -2.06 2.13
C ALA A 148 23.32 -3.18 1.35
N VAL A 149 22.72 -3.69 0.26
CA VAL A 149 23.40 -4.65 -0.64
C VAL A 149 24.11 -3.82 -1.71
N PRO A 150 25.47 -3.77 -1.73
CA PRO A 150 26.17 -3.03 -2.76
C PRO A 150 25.80 -3.61 -4.14
N ALA A 151 25.42 -2.73 -5.06
CA ALA A 151 25.20 -3.08 -6.45
C ALA A 151 26.46 -3.80 -6.95
N LYS A 152 26.31 -5.05 -7.41
CA LYS A 152 27.39 -5.77 -8.06
C LYS A 152 27.81 -4.95 -9.28
N ALA A 153 29.04 -4.43 -9.24
CA ALA A 153 29.70 -3.75 -10.34
C ALA A 153 29.87 -4.68 -11.56
#